data_AF-A0A350XPN2-F1
#
_entry.id   AF-A0A350XPN2-F1
#
_cell.length_a   1.000
_cell.length_b   1.000
_cell.length_c   1.000
_cell.angle_alpha   90.00
_cell.angle_beta   90.00
_cell.angle_gamma   90.00
#
_symmetry.space_group_name_H-M   'P 1'
#
loop_
_entity.id
_entity.type
_entity.pdbx_description
1 polymer ?
#
loop_
_entity_poly.entity_id
_entity_poly.type
_entity_poly.pdbx_seq_one_letter_code
_entity_poly.pdbx_strand_id
1 'polypeptide(L)'
;MTTPAPRHSVLSFVYDLLLGAAAGFSIGWFAWIFADRIGDDGTPAFWPFAVSGVLGGIALVRWARSRRGTARWVHILWIPVLLFVLLMTAIVLALRNFN
;
A
#
# COMPACT_ATOMS: atom_id res chain seq x y z
N MET A 1 4.23 23.56 36.20
CA MET A 1 3.97 23.81 34.77
C MET A 1 4.18 22.50 34.03
N THR A 2 3.10 21.81 33.67
CA THR A 2 3.15 20.57 32.87
C THR A 2 3.13 20.97 31.40
N THR A 3 4.24 20.79 30.70
CA THR A 3 4.32 20.94 29.24
C THR A 3 3.32 19.98 28.59
N PRO A 4 2.41 20.45 27.70
CA PRO A 4 1.51 19.55 27.00
C PRO A 4 2.32 18.61 26.10
N ALA A 5 2.03 17.31 26.20
CA ALA A 5 2.64 16.26 25.37
C ALA A 5 2.48 16.61 23.87
N PRO A 6 3.48 16.31 23.03
CA PRO A 6 3.47 16.72 21.63
C PRO A 6 2.33 16.03 20.87
N ARG A 7 1.39 16.81 20.35
CA ARG A 7 0.24 16.37 19.54
C ARG A 7 0.61 15.73 18.19
N HIS A 8 1.90 15.69 17.83
CA HIS A 8 2.37 15.21 16.52
C HIS A 8 2.65 13.71 16.42
N SER A 9 2.77 12.96 17.52
CA SER A 9 3.11 11.53 17.44
C SER A 9 1.97 10.67 16.89
N VAL A 10 0.72 10.96 17.28
CA VAL A 10 -0.45 10.17 16.88
C VAL A 10 -0.77 10.33 15.40
N LEU A 11 -0.75 11.56 14.87
CA LEU A 11 -0.98 11.81 13.44
C LEU A 11 0.11 11.14 12.58
N SER A 12 1.35 11.16 13.06
CA SER A 12 2.46 10.50 12.37
C SER A 12 2.30 8.98 12.35
N PHE A 13 1.83 8.40 13.46
CA PHE A 13 1.51 6.98 13.55
C PHE A 13 0.35 6.57 12.63
N VAL A 14 -0.73 7.36 12.63
CA VAL A 14 -1.90 7.11 11.77
C VAL A 14 -1.51 7.20 10.30
N TYR A 15 -0.72 8.21 9.93
CA TYR A 15 -0.20 8.34 8.57
C TYR A 15 0.63 7.11 8.15
N ASP A 16 1.54 6.66 9.00
CA ASP A 16 2.38 5.49 8.71
C ASP A 16 1.54 4.21 8.55
N LEU A 17 0.50 4.05 9.38
CA LEU A 17 -0.42 2.92 9.29
C LEU A 17 -1.21 2.94 7.98
N LEU A 18 -1.75 4.10 7.61
CA LEU A 18 -2.51 4.28 6.37
C LEU A 18 -1.63 4.07 5.14
N LEU A 19 -0.41 4.62 5.15
CA LEU A 19 0.54 4.42 4.07
C LEU A 19 0.93 2.95 3.95
N GLY A 20 1.20 2.28 5.07
CA GLY A 20 1.58 0.86 5.09
C GLY A 20 0.46 -0.04 4.59
N ALA A 21 -0.78 0.25 5.01
CA ALA A 21 -1.95 -0.47 4.54
C ALA A 21 -2.22 -0.23 3.05
N ALA A 22 -2.16 1.03 2.59
CA ALA A 22 -2.39 1.36 1.18
C ALA A 22 -1.30 0.74 0.28
N ALA A 23 -0.02 0.97 0.59
CA ALA A 23 1.09 0.42 -0.17
C ALA A 23 1.07 -1.11 -0.15
N GLY A 24 0.82 -1.69 1.03
CA GLY A 24 0.71 -3.13 1.21
C GLY A 24 -0.44 -3.76 0.42
N PHE A 25 -1.62 -3.15 0.45
CA PHE A 25 -2.78 -3.58 -0.34
C PHE A 25 -2.48 -3.51 -1.84
N SER A 26 -1.90 -2.41 -2.31
CA SER A 26 -1.51 -2.25 -3.72
C SER A 26 -0.51 -3.30 -4.16
N ILE A 27 0.52 -3.58 -3.34
CA ILE A 27 1.51 -4.63 -3.62
C ILE A 27 0.84 -6.02 -3.66
N GLY A 28 -0.02 -6.32 -2.69
CA GLY A 28 -0.76 -7.57 -2.63
C GLY A 28 -1.65 -7.77 -3.85
N TRP A 29 -2.30 -6.71 -4.34
CA TRP A 29 -3.09 -6.76 -5.56
C TRP A 29 -2.26 -7.04 -6.81
N PHE A 30 -1.10 -6.38 -6.98
CA PHE A 30 -0.20 -6.70 -8.08
C PHE A 30 0.32 -8.14 -7.99
N ALA A 31 0.71 -8.60 -6.80
CA ALA A 31 1.19 -9.96 -6.57
C ALA A 31 0.11 -11.00 -6.91
N TRP A 32 -1.14 -10.74 -6.57
CA TRP A 32 -2.28 -11.59 -6.93
C TRP A 32 -2.47 -11.70 -8.45
N ILE A 33 -2.37 -10.60 -9.18
CA ILE A 33 -2.44 -10.63 -10.66
C ILE A 33 -1.29 -11.44 -11.25
N PHE A 34 -0.08 -11.28 -10.74
CA PHE A 34 1.04 -12.09 -11.21
C PHE A 34 0.81 -13.58 -10.92
N ALA A 35 0.26 -13.92 -9.75
CA ALA A 35 -0.05 -15.30 -9.40
C ALA A 35 -1.14 -15.90 -10.30
N ASP A 36 -2.19 -15.13 -10.61
CA ASP A 36 -3.25 -15.54 -11.55
C ASP A 36 -2.72 -15.81 -12.95
N ARG A 37 -1.70 -15.07 -13.41
CA ARG A 37 -1.08 -15.30 -14.73
C ARG A 37 -0.07 -16.46 -14.77
N ILE A 38 0.38 -16.95 -13.62
CA ILE A 38 1.41 -18.01 -13.53
C ILE A 38 0.80 -19.37 -13.18
N GLY A 39 -0.36 -19.40 -12.53
CA GLY A 39 -1.05 -20.65 -12.19
C GLY A 39 -1.93 -21.17 -13.33
N ASP A 40 -1.63 -22.37 -13.84
CA ASP A 40 -2.52 -23.11 -14.76
C ASP A 40 -3.81 -23.59 -14.05
N ASP A 41 -3.80 -23.69 -12.72
CA ASP A 41 -4.88 -24.25 -11.89
C ASP A 41 -5.72 -23.18 -11.19
N GLY A 42 -6.43 -22.37 -12.00
CA GLY A 42 -7.49 -21.47 -11.52
C GLY A 42 -7.02 -20.22 -10.75
N THR A 43 -7.85 -19.18 -10.80
CA THR A 43 -7.54 -17.90 -10.16
C THR A 43 -7.41 -18.06 -8.64
N PRO A 44 -6.24 -17.77 -8.04
CA PRO A 44 -6.05 -17.91 -6.61
C PRO A 44 -6.93 -16.92 -5.84
N ALA A 45 -7.27 -17.22 -4.59
CA ALA A 45 -8.04 -16.29 -3.76
C ALA A 45 -7.24 -15.00 -3.51
N PHE A 46 -7.89 -13.84 -3.68
CA PHE A 46 -7.24 -12.53 -3.49
C PHE A 46 -6.91 -12.21 -2.03
N TRP A 47 -7.81 -12.56 -1.09
CA TRP A 47 -7.71 -12.13 0.31
C TRP A 47 -6.38 -12.45 1.01
N PRO A 48 -5.77 -13.65 0.85
CA PRO A 48 -4.45 -13.94 1.40
C PRO A 48 -3.36 -12.95 0.95
N PHE A 49 -3.38 -12.52 -0.32
CA PHE A 49 -2.44 -11.54 -0.85
C PHE A 49 -2.68 -10.13 -0.28
N ALA A 50 -3.95 -9.74 -0.14
CA ALA A 50 -4.30 -8.44 0.44
C ALA A 50 -3.85 -8.34 1.90
N VAL A 51 -4.16 -9.36 2.71
CA VAL A 51 -3.82 -9.38 4.15
C VAL A 51 -2.31 -9.43 4.35
N SER A 52 -1.61 -10.33 3.66
CA SER A 52 -0.15 -10.42 3.74
C SER A 52 0.53 -9.15 3.23
N GLY A 53 0.02 -8.57 2.14
CA GLY A 53 0.47 -7.30 1.59
C GLY A 53 0.35 -6.17 2.60
N VAL A 54 -0.82 -5.99 3.24
CA VAL A 54 -1.06 -4.97 4.27
C VAL A 54 -0.13 -5.14 5.48
N LEU A 55 -0.03 -6.35 6.03
CA LEU A 55 0.85 -6.62 7.18
C LEU A 55 2.33 -6.36 6.82
N GLY A 56 2.75 -6.82 5.64
CA GLY A 56 4.08 -6.56 5.10
C GLY A 56 4.34 -5.08 4.87
N GLY A 57 3.38 -4.34 4.31
CA GLY A 57 3.46 -2.91 4.05
C GLY A 57 3.59 -2.08 5.33
N ILE A 58 2.85 -2.43 6.39
CA ILE A 58 3.00 -1.82 7.72
C ILE A 58 4.42 -2.06 8.27
N ALA A 59 4.92 -3.28 8.19
CA ALA A 59 6.29 -3.59 8.62
C ALA A 59 7.33 -2.83 7.77
N LEU A 60 7.10 -2.70 6.46
CA LEU A 60 7.97 -2.04 5.51
C LEU A 60 8.04 -0.52 5.75
N VAL A 61 6.93 0.13 6.09
CA VAL A 61 6.92 1.55 6.49
C VAL A 61 7.72 1.75 7.78
N ARG A 62 7.52 0.89 8.78
CA ARG A 62 8.29 0.96 10.04
C ARG A 62 9.78 0.79 9.80
N TRP A 63 10.15 -0.13 8.90
CA TRP A 63 11.53 -0.31 8.47
C TRP A 63 12.08 0.89 7.68
N ALA A 64 11.31 1.46 6.76
CA ALA A 64 11.70 2.64 5.99
C ALA A 64 11.98 3.85 6.89
N ARG A 65 11.23 3.96 7.99
CA ARG A 65 11.38 5.01 9.01
C ARG A 65 12.62 4.85 9.88
N SER A 66 13.09 3.62 10.09
CA SER A 66 14.32 3.38 10.86
C SER A 66 15.61 3.62 10.07
N ARG A 67 15.53 3.81 8.75
CA ARG A 67 16.69 4.04 7.88
C ARG A 67 17.08 5.52 7.80
N ARG A 68 18.40 5.79 7.70
CA ARG A 68 18.93 7.11 7.29
C ARG A 68 18.43 7.42 5.87
N GLY A 69 17.87 8.62 5.66
CA GLY A 69 17.21 8.99 4.40
C GLY A 69 15.73 8.61 4.32
N THR A 70 15.05 8.56 5.47
CA THR A 70 13.63 8.21 5.67
C THR A 70 12.69 8.76 4.60
N ALA A 71 12.85 10.02 4.19
CA ALA A 71 12.00 10.65 3.18
C ALA A 71 12.00 9.87 1.86
N ARG A 72 13.17 9.44 1.36
CA ARG A 72 13.29 8.74 0.07
C ARG A 72 12.55 7.40 0.10
N TRP A 73 12.71 6.63 1.17
CA TRP A 73 12.07 5.32 1.30
C TRP A 73 10.54 5.44 1.40
N VAL A 74 10.05 6.43 2.15
CA VAL A 74 8.61 6.72 2.24
C VAL A 74 8.04 7.13 0.87
N HIS A 75 8.77 7.91 0.06
CA HIS A 75 8.32 8.26 -1.30
C HIS A 75 8.27 7.05 -2.23
N ILE A 76 9.21 6.11 -2.11
CA ILE A 76 9.19 4.87 -2.90
C ILE A 76 7.93 4.04 -2.59
N LEU A 77 7.46 4.04 -1.33
CA LEU A 77 6.23 3.33 -0.95
C LEU A 77 4.95 3.93 -1.56
N TRP A 78 4.99 5.18 -1.99
CA TRP A 78 3.88 5.79 -2.72
C TRP A 78 3.79 5.33 -4.18
N ILE A 79 4.88 4.84 -4.78
CA ILE A 79 4.90 4.37 -6.17
C ILE A 79 3.82 3.29 -6.42
N PRO A 80 3.77 2.17 -5.67
CA PRO A 80 2.73 1.16 -5.89
C PRO A 80 1.32 1.69 -5.66
N VAL A 81 1.13 2.61 -4.71
CA VAL A 81 -0.18 3.24 -4.44
C VAL A 81 -0.63 4.08 -5.62
N LEU A 82 0.25 4.94 -6.13
CA LEU A 82 -0.06 5.80 -7.28
C LEU A 82 -0.35 4.98 -8.54
N LEU A 83 0.46 3.94 -8.80
CA LEU A 83 0.23 3.03 -9.92
C LEU A 83 -1.14 2.34 -9.80
N PHE A 84 -1.50 1.88 -8.61
CA PHE A 84 -2.81 1.26 -8.36
C PHE A 84 -3.96 2.25 -8.62
N VAL A 85 -3.88 3.48 -8.08
CA VAL A 85 -4.92 4.51 -8.28
C VAL A 85 -5.06 4.89 -9.75
N LEU A 86 -3.95 5.09 -10.45
CA LEU A 86 -3.95 5.41 -11.89
C LEU A 86 -4.60 4.29 -12.71
N LEU A 87 -4.26 3.04 -12.41
CA LEU A 87 -4.83 1.88 -13.09
C LEU A 87 -6.34 1.76 -12.84
N MET A 88 -6.79 1.88 -11.59
CA MET A 88 -8.22 1.85 -11.26
C MET A 88 -8.99 2.99 -11.93
N THR A 89 -8.39 4.18 -11.97
CA THR A 89 -8.96 5.33 -12.67
C THR A 89 -9.11 5.06 -14.16
N ALA A 90 -8.08 4.49 -14.80
CA ALA A 90 -8.13 4.12 -16.21
C ALA A 90 -9.21 3.06 -16.48
N ILE A 91 -9.36 2.07 -15.62
CA ILE A 91 -10.43 1.04 -15.71
C ILE A 91 -11.81 1.71 -15.62
N VAL A 92 -12.02 2.60 -14.64
CA VAL A 92 -13.29 3.30 -14.48
C VAL A 92 -13.62 4.16 -15.71
N LEU A 93 -12.63 4.88 -16.26
CA LEU A 93 -12.82 5.67 -17.47
C LEU A 93 -13.12 4.78 -18.68
N ALA A 94 -12.44 3.66 -18.82
CA ALA A 94 -12.70 2.68 -19.88
C ALA A 94 -14.15 2.15 -19.77
N LEU A 95 -14.56 1.70 -18.57
CA LEU A 95 -15.93 1.20 -18.33
C LEU A 95 -17.00 2.25 -18.64
N ARG A 96 -16.76 3.52 -18.31
CA ARG A 96 -17.68 4.62 -18.66
C ARG A 96 -17.80 4.87 -20.14
N ASN A 97 -16.76 4.57 -20.93
CA ASN A 97 -16.78 4.73 -22.38
C ASN A 97 -17.41 3.53 -23.10
N PHE A 98 -17.53 2.38 -22.42
CA PHE A 98 -18.17 1.17 -22.96
C PHE A 98 -19.65 1.03 -22.57
N ASN A 99 -20.13 1.84 -21.61
CA ASN A 99 -21.54 1.99 -21.24
C ASN A 99 -22.16 3.20 -21.94
#